data_AF-A0A4P7SPB1-F1
#
_entry.id   AF-A0A4P7SPB1-F1
#
_cell.length_a   1.000
_cell.length_b   1.000
_cell.length_c   1.000
_cell.angle_alpha   90.00
_cell.angle_beta   90.00
_cell.angle_gamma   90.00
#
_symmetry.space_group_name_H-M   'P 1'
#
loop_
_entity.id
_entity.type
_entity.pdbx_description
1 polymer ?
#
loop_
_entity_poly.entity_id
_entity_poly.type
_entity_poly.pdbx_seq_one_letter_code
_entity_poly.pdbx_strand_id
1 'polypeptide(L)'
;MSEPEFLEASSPEPQSTQPRFTVETAKVLAEVAHNRQKDKLKRPYREHVLAVGDALADFDDDIRIAGYLHDIAEDTPMTRQALLDMGVSDRAVGIIERVTKRFHENPDDYQAGIRYIAEDHDASLVKIADNAHNSLPGRVKALAEKWPDKPPVTRYDDARPVLYAAVPVEETRKILARVNPWLLEELDDMLDEADDTDYENLSYEPVAEDDAPVERPSGGLGTADAEQD
;
A
#
# COMPACT_ATOMS: atom_id res chain seq x y z
N MET A 1 -24.49 52.40 -41.94
CA MET A 1 -25.28 51.60 -40.98
C MET A 1 -25.84 50.43 -41.75
N SER A 2 -25.59 49.15 -41.48
CA SER A 2 -24.68 48.43 -40.60
C SER A 2 -24.58 47.03 -41.22
N GLU A 3 -23.39 46.44 -41.30
CA GLU A 3 -23.23 45.04 -41.74
C GLU A 3 -23.83 44.08 -40.70
N PRO A 4 -24.35 42.91 -41.10
CA PRO A 4 -24.84 41.94 -40.13
C PRO A 4 -23.66 41.19 -39.51
N GLU A 5 -23.54 41.26 -38.18
CA GLU A 5 -22.65 40.39 -37.40
C GLU A 5 -23.11 38.94 -37.52
N PHE A 6 -22.29 38.10 -38.14
CA PHE A 6 -22.39 36.66 -37.98
C PHE A 6 -21.88 36.28 -36.59
N LEU A 7 -22.81 35.98 -35.68
CA LEU A 7 -22.51 35.29 -34.43
C LEU A 7 -22.08 33.86 -34.77
N GLU A 8 -20.77 33.60 -34.80
CA GLU A 8 -20.23 32.25 -34.79
C GLU A 8 -20.73 31.53 -33.53
N ALA A 9 -21.59 30.53 -33.73
CA ALA A 9 -21.97 29.61 -32.69
C ALA A 9 -20.71 28.86 -32.23
N SER A 10 -20.28 29.11 -31.00
CA SER A 10 -19.25 28.35 -30.31
C SER A 10 -19.67 26.88 -30.32
N SER A 11 -18.96 26.07 -31.11
CA SER A 11 -19.16 24.63 -31.14
C SER A 11 -18.61 24.05 -29.83
N PRO A 12 -19.36 23.19 -29.12
CA PRO A 12 -18.82 22.53 -27.93
C PRO A 12 -17.66 21.63 -28.37
N GLU A 13 -16.50 21.77 -27.72
CA GLU A 13 -15.35 20.91 -27.93
C GLU A 13 -15.75 19.43 -27.82
N PRO A 14 -15.24 18.54 -28.70
CA PRO A 14 -15.52 17.12 -28.58
C PRO A 14 -14.83 16.59 -27.31
N GLN A 15 -15.62 16.32 -26.27
CA GLN A 15 -15.17 15.52 -25.13
C GLN A 15 -14.76 14.15 -25.67
N SER A 16 -13.49 13.78 -25.50
CA SER A 16 -12.92 12.54 -26.00
C SER A 16 -13.59 11.34 -25.33
N THR A 17 -14.55 10.72 -26.01
CA THR A 17 -15.23 9.49 -25.57
C THR A 17 -14.39 8.25 -25.81
N GLN A 18 -13.07 8.31 -25.61
CA GLN A 18 -12.25 7.11 -25.66
C GLN A 18 -12.50 6.27 -24.40
N PRO A 19 -12.81 4.97 -24.53
CA PRO A 19 -12.99 4.12 -23.36
C PRO A 19 -11.68 4.07 -22.57
N ARG A 20 -11.70 4.64 -21.37
CA ARG A 20 -10.63 4.52 -20.37
C ARG A 20 -10.52 3.04 -19.97
N PHE A 21 -9.29 2.53 -19.88
CA PHE A 21 -9.05 1.22 -19.27
C PHE A 21 -9.43 1.30 -17.78
N THR A 22 -10.30 0.41 -17.33
CA THR A 22 -10.84 0.43 -15.96
C THR A 22 -10.34 -0.75 -15.15
N VAL A 23 -10.53 -0.70 -13.83
CA VAL A 23 -10.27 -1.83 -12.93
C VAL A 23 -11.05 -3.08 -13.35
N GLU A 24 -12.31 -2.93 -13.78
CA GLU A 24 -13.12 -4.06 -14.26
C GLU A 24 -12.53 -4.66 -15.56
N THR A 25 -12.05 -3.79 -16.46
CA THR A 25 -11.33 -4.24 -17.68
C THR A 25 -10.07 -5.02 -17.31
N ALA A 26 -9.30 -4.55 -16.33
CA ALA A 26 -8.11 -5.23 -15.82
C ALA A 26 -8.43 -6.62 -15.26
N LYS A 27 -9.49 -6.70 -14.46
CA LYS A 27 -9.98 -7.95 -13.86
C LYS A 27 -10.33 -8.99 -14.93
N VAL A 28 -11.13 -8.60 -15.92
CA VAL A 28 -11.51 -9.47 -17.05
C VAL A 28 -10.28 -9.89 -17.85
N LEU A 29 -9.35 -8.97 -18.12
CA LEU A 29 -8.12 -9.28 -18.84
C LEU A 29 -7.27 -10.31 -18.08
N ALA A 30 -7.09 -10.14 -16.77
CA ALA A 30 -6.36 -11.08 -15.92
C ALA A 30 -7.00 -12.48 -15.95
N GLU A 31 -8.33 -12.56 -15.82
CA GLU A 31 -9.04 -13.85 -15.89
C GLU A 31 -8.84 -14.56 -17.22
N VAL A 32 -8.94 -13.83 -18.33
CA VAL A 32 -8.79 -14.39 -19.68
C VAL A 32 -7.34 -14.82 -19.92
N ALA A 33 -6.38 -13.97 -19.57
CA ALA A 33 -4.96 -14.20 -19.80
C ALA A 33 -4.45 -15.44 -19.03
N HIS A 34 -4.95 -15.66 -17.82
CA HIS A 34 -4.54 -16.77 -16.96
C HIS A 34 -5.52 -17.96 -16.95
N ASN A 35 -6.55 -17.99 -17.81
CA ASN A 35 -7.63 -19.01 -17.79
C ASN A 35 -7.12 -20.45 -17.92
N ARG A 36 -6.05 -20.67 -18.69
CA ARG A 36 -5.45 -22.01 -18.91
C ARG A 36 -4.26 -22.29 -18.00
N GLN A 37 -3.82 -21.30 -17.23
CA GLN A 37 -2.69 -21.44 -16.33
C GLN A 37 -3.12 -22.11 -15.04
N LYS A 38 -2.28 -23.03 -14.59
CA LYS A 38 -2.43 -23.69 -13.29
C LYS A 38 -1.22 -23.36 -12.43
N ASP A 39 -1.47 -23.15 -11.15
CA ASP A 39 -0.41 -22.92 -10.20
C ASP A 39 0.38 -24.19 -9.87
N LYS A 40 1.36 -24.04 -8.98
CA LYS A 40 2.18 -25.13 -8.45
C LYS A 40 1.36 -26.26 -7.81
N LEU A 41 0.16 -25.97 -7.29
CA LEU A 41 -0.77 -26.94 -6.69
C LEU A 41 -1.83 -27.47 -7.66
N LYS A 42 -1.73 -27.14 -8.97
CA LYS A 42 -2.70 -27.48 -10.03
C LYS A 42 -4.06 -26.78 -9.89
N ARG A 43 -4.16 -25.73 -9.08
CA ARG A 43 -5.34 -24.86 -8.95
C ARG A 43 -5.35 -23.80 -10.06
N PRO A 44 -6.51 -23.27 -10.46
CA PRO A 44 -6.59 -22.21 -11.48
C PRO A 44 -5.80 -20.97 -11.06
N TYR A 45 -4.88 -20.50 -11.90
CA TYR A 45 -4.02 -19.36 -11.55
C TYR A 45 -4.79 -18.04 -11.41
N ARG A 46 -5.90 -17.91 -12.14
CA ARG A 46 -6.81 -16.76 -12.05
C ARG A 46 -7.22 -16.41 -10.61
N GLU A 47 -7.34 -17.41 -9.73
CA GLU A 47 -7.71 -17.18 -8.32
C GLU A 47 -6.68 -16.30 -7.60
N HIS A 48 -5.40 -16.46 -7.93
CA HIS A 48 -4.33 -15.66 -7.33
C HIS A 48 -4.35 -14.21 -7.80
N VAL A 49 -4.36 -13.97 -9.11
CA VAL A 49 -4.34 -12.59 -9.66
C VAL A 49 -5.59 -11.81 -9.25
N LEU A 50 -6.74 -12.50 -9.12
CA LEU A 50 -7.95 -11.90 -8.59
C LEU A 50 -7.82 -11.54 -7.11
N ALA A 51 -7.28 -12.45 -6.29
CA ALA A 51 -7.08 -12.18 -4.87
C ALA A 51 -6.12 -11.02 -4.62
N VAL A 52 -5.06 -10.89 -5.43
CA VAL A 52 -4.10 -9.78 -5.34
C VAL A 52 -4.76 -8.45 -5.70
N GLY A 53 -5.50 -8.37 -6.81
CA GLY A 53 -6.22 -7.14 -7.18
C GLY A 53 -7.34 -6.78 -6.20
N ASP A 54 -8.08 -7.78 -5.70
CA ASP A 54 -9.12 -7.58 -4.69
C ASP A 54 -8.52 -7.09 -3.36
N ALA A 55 -7.32 -7.55 -2.97
CA ALA A 55 -6.60 -7.11 -1.77
C ALA A 55 -6.32 -5.59 -1.74
N LEU A 56 -6.30 -4.96 -2.92
CA LEU A 56 -5.98 -3.55 -3.11
C LEU A 56 -7.22 -2.65 -3.28
N ALA A 57 -8.41 -3.14 -2.91
CA ALA A 57 -9.67 -2.42 -3.12
C ALA A 57 -9.76 -1.04 -2.42
N ASP A 58 -8.92 -0.79 -1.41
CA ASP A 58 -8.88 0.47 -0.65
C ASP A 58 -7.93 1.52 -1.27
N PHE A 59 -7.28 1.20 -2.39
CA PHE A 59 -6.32 2.05 -3.11
C PHE A 59 -6.89 2.55 -4.44
N ASP A 60 -6.17 3.47 -5.10
CA ASP A 60 -6.61 4.03 -6.36
C ASP A 60 -6.62 3.02 -7.53
N ASP A 61 -7.24 3.43 -8.63
CA ASP A 61 -7.46 2.55 -9.78
C ASP A 61 -6.16 2.06 -10.44
N ASP A 62 -5.08 2.82 -10.48
CA ASP A 62 -3.83 2.36 -11.12
C ASP A 62 -3.18 1.23 -10.31
N ILE A 63 -3.17 1.35 -8.97
CA ILE A 63 -2.65 0.32 -8.06
C ILE A 63 -3.50 -0.95 -8.20
N ARG A 64 -4.83 -0.82 -8.25
CA ARG A 64 -5.75 -1.95 -8.44
C ARG A 64 -5.56 -2.62 -9.79
N ILE A 65 -5.45 -1.84 -10.87
CA ILE A 65 -5.16 -2.33 -12.22
C ILE A 65 -3.84 -3.10 -12.21
N ALA A 66 -2.78 -2.53 -11.64
CA ALA A 66 -1.49 -3.18 -11.53
C ALA A 66 -1.56 -4.48 -10.71
N GLY A 67 -2.35 -4.51 -9.62
CA GLY A 67 -2.59 -5.71 -8.84
C GLY A 67 -3.21 -6.87 -9.63
N TYR A 68 -4.26 -6.61 -10.40
CA TYR A 68 -4.85 -7.65 -11.27
C TYR A 68 -3.89 -8.10 -12.38
N LEU A 69 -3.01 -7.21 -12.85
CA LEU A 69 -2.13 -7.44 -13.99
C LEU A 69 -0.66 -7.74 -13.61
N HIS A 70 -0.34 -7.91 -12.33
CA HIS A 70 1.06 -7.95 -11.86
C HIS A 70 1.89 -9.07 -12.53
N ASP A 71 1.27 -10.21 -12.84
CA ASP A 71 1.90 -11.35 -13.50
C ASP A 71 1.65 -11.41 -15.01
N ILE A 72 0.88 -10.47 -15.58
CA ILE A 72 0.48 -10.55 -16.99
C ILE A 72 1.70 -10.49 -17.90
N ALA A 73 2.69 -9.67 -17.55
CA ALA A 73 3.91 -9.57 -18.32
C ALA A 73 4.79 -10.81 -18.11
N GLU A 74 4.89 -11.34 -16.90
CA GLU A 74 5.75 -12.48 -16.58
C GLU A 74 5.27 -13.78 -17.27
N ASP A 75 3.97 -14.07 -17.19
CA ASP A 75 3.41 -15.38 -17.58
C ASP A 75 2.73 -15.41 -18.95
N THR A 76 2.63 -14.27 -19.63
CA THR A 76 1.93 -14.16 -20.91
C THR A 76 2.76 -13.39 -21.96
N PRO A 77 2.39 -13.44 -23.25
CA PRO A 77 3.05 -12.66 -24.29
C PRO A 77 2.80 -11.15 -24.24
N MET A 78 2.11 -10.62 -23.22
CA MET A 78 1.81 -9.20 -23.12
C MET A 78 3.08 -8.36 -22.96
N THR A 79 3.07 -7.22 -23.65
CA THR A 79 4.16 -6.25 -23.66
C THR A 79 3.70 -4.92 -23.09
N ARG A 80 4.66 -4.10 -22.66
CA ARG A 80 4.44 -2.71 -22.24
C ARG A 80 3.57 -1.94 -23.25
N GLN A 81 3.96 -1.99 -24.53
CA GLN A 81 3.25 -1.28 -25.59
C GLN A 81 1.82 -1.78 -25.76
N ALA A 82 1.59 -3.10 -25.67
CA ALA A 82 0.24 -3.66 -25.77
C ALA A 82 -0.67 -3.17 -24.62
N LEU A 83 -0.15 -3.05 -23.40
CA LEU A 83 -0.91 -2.50 -22.27
C LEU A 83 -1.26 -1.02 -22.49
N LEU A 84 -0.31 -0.22 -22.97
CA LEU A 84 -0.57 1.18 -23.30
C LEU A 84 -1.57 1.34 -24.45
N ASP A 85 -1.48 0.51 -25.48
CA ASP A 85 -2.41 0.51 -26.62
C ASP A 85 -3.83 0.10 -26.18
N MET A 86 -3.97 -0.70 -25.12
CA MET A 86 -5.26 -1.00 -24.48
C MET A 86 -5.79 0.15 -23.62
N GLY A 87 -4.98 1.18 -23.37
CA GLY A 87 -5.34 2.34 -22.56
C GLY A 87 -4.99 2.23 -21.08
N VAL A 88 -4.16 1.26 -20.68
CA VAL A 88 -3.58 1.20 -19.32
C VAL A 88 -2.70 2.44 -19.13
N SER A 89 -2.80 3.10 -17.97
CA SER A 89 -2.00 4.29 -17.67
C SER A 89 -0.51 3.97 -17.59
N ASP A 90 0.36 4.94 -17.91
CA ASP A 90 1.81 4.77 -17.74
C ASP A 90 2.20 4.46 -16.29
N ARG A 91 1.45 4.98 -15.30
CA ARG A 91 1.68 4.67 -13.87
C ARG A 91 1.40 3.19 -13.58
N ALA A 92 0.24 2.67 -13.96
CA ALA A 92 -0.09 1.26 -13.76
C ALA A 92 0.90 0.33 -14.51
N VAL A 93 1.27 0.69 -15.75
CA VAL A 93 2.29 -0.04 -16.51
C VAL A 93 3.64 -0.03 -15.80
N GLY A 94 4.07 1.12 -15.27
CA GLY A 94 5.32 1.24 -14.51
C GLY A 94 5.33 0.35 -13.26
N ILE A 95 4.21 0.29 -12.53
CA ILE A 95 4.06 -0.60 -11.38
C ILE A 95 4.19 -2.07 -11.81
N ILE A 96 3.49 -2.48 -12.88
CA ILE A 96 3.54 -3.86 -13.43
C ILE A 96 4.97 -4.22 -13.84
N GLU A 97 5.66 -3.35 -14.57
CA GLU A 97 7.05 -3.59 -14.98
C GLU A 97 7.98 -3.74 -13.77
N ARG A 98 7.78 -2.90 -12.73
CA ARG A 98 8.60 -2.94 -11.52
C ARG A 98 8.42 -4.21 -10.71
N VAL A 99 7.22 -4.77 -10.63
CA VAL A 99 6.97 -6.04 -9.92
C VAL A 99 7.28 -7.28 -10.76
N THR A 100 7.54 -7.12 -12.06
CA THR A 100 7.86 -8.20 -13.01
C THR A 100 9.34 -8.60 -12.90
N LYS A 101 9.59 -9.77 -12.30
CA LYS A 101 10.92 -10.31 -11.98
C LYS A 101 11.89 -10.30 -13.16
N ARG A 102 11.45 -10.71 -14.37
CA ARG A 102 12.35 -10.82 -15.53
C ARG A 102 12.88 -9.48 -16.05
N PHE A 103 12.34 -8.35 -15.58
CA PHE A 103 12.79 -7.01 -15.95
C PHE A 103 13.80 -6.42 -14.94
N HIS A 104 14.08 -7.13 -13.85
CA HIS A 104 15.11 -6.71 -12.89
C HIS A 104 16.52 -6.95 -13.44
N GLU A 105 17.49 -6.16 -12.98
CA GLU A 105 18.90 -6.28 -13.41
C GLU A 105 19.47 -7.67 -13.16
N ASN A 106 19.13 -8.27 -12.00
CA ASN A 106 19.48 -9.64 -11.68
C ASN A 106 18.22 -10.42 -11.27
N PRO A 107 17.51 -11.05 -12.23
CA PRO A 107 16.29 -11.78 -11.95
C PRO A 107 16.51 -12.89 -10.92
N ASP A 108 17.66 -13.56 -10.90
CA ASP A 108 17.86 -14.69 -9.98
C ASP A 108 18.12 -14.26 -8.52
N ASP A 109 18.43 -12.98 -8.27
CA ASP A 109 18.52 -12.42 -6.93
C ASP A 109 17.17 -11.83 -6.48
N TYR A 110 16.37 -12.71 -5.88
CA TYR A 110 15.07 -12.33 -5.34
C TYR A 110 15.15 -11.18 -4.32
N GLN A 111 16.18 -11.15 -3.47
CA GLN A 111 16.29 -10.12 -2.42
C GLN A 111 16.67 -8.76 -3.00
N ALA A 112 17.52 -8.73 -4.03
CA ALA A 112 17.77 -7.50 -4.79
C ALA A 112 16.50 -6.98 -5.46
N GLY A 113 15.71 -7.88 -6.06
CA GLY A 113 14.41 -7.54 -6.64
C GLY A 113 13.43 -6.95 -5.62
N ILE A 114 13.37 -7.49 -4.40
CA ILE A 114 12.52 -6.95 -3.32
C ILE A 114 12.98 -5.55 -2.90
N ARG A 115 14.28 -5.31 -2.73
CA ARG A 115 14.79 -3.96 -2.41
C ARG A 115 14.48 -2.96 -3.52
N TYR A 116 14.63 -3.37 -4.78
CA TYR A 116 14.29 -2.54 -5.93
C TYR A 116 12.78 -2.22 -5.99
N ILE A 117 11.92 -3.18 -5.66
CA ILE A 117 10.47 -2.92 -5.54
C ILE A 117 10.18 -1.96 -4.38
N ALA A 118 10.84 -2.14 -3.22
CA ALA A 118 10.65 -1.36 -2.01
C ALA A 118 11.04 0.13 -2.13
N GLU A 119 11.77 0.50 -3.18
CA GLU A 119 12.05 1.91 -3.52
C GLU A 119 10.82 2.64 -4.13
N ASP A 120 9.71 1.94 -4.39
CA ASP A 120 8.47 2.50 -4.95
C ASP A 120 7.27 2.08 -4.13
N HIS A 121 6.52 3.08 -3.69
CA HIS A 121 5.37 2.91 -2.82
C HIS A 121 4.29 2.00 -3.43
N ASP A 122 3.89 2.29 -4.67
CA ASP A 122 2.76 1.62 -5.31
C ASP A 122 3.11 0.17 -5.68
N ALA A 123 4.34 -0.06 -6.16
CA ALA A 123 4.86 -1.41 -6.40
C ALA A 123 5.01 -2.22 -5.11
N SER A 124 5.37 -1.57 -4.00
CA SER A 124 5.43 -2.22 -2.69
C SER A 124 4.06 -2.70 -2.23
N LEU A 125 3.01 -1.89 -2.38
CA LEU A 125 1.63 -2.30 -2.06
C LEU A 125 1.20 -3.53 -2.87
N VAL A 126 1.45 -3.54 -4.18
CA VAL A 126 1.16 -4.70 -5.04
C VAL A 126 1.96 -5.93 -4.59
N LYS A 127 3.24 -5.75 -4.24
CA LYS A 127 4.09 -6.86 -3.83
C LYS A 127 3.75 -7.42 -2.45
N ILE A 128 3.26 -6.58 -1.54
CA ILE A 128 2.71 -7.00 -0.24
C ILE A 128 1.47 -7.87 -0.46
N ALA A 129 0.55 -7.47 -1.34
CA ALA A 129 -0.64 -8.27 -1.65
C ALA A 129 -0.30 -9.63 -2.29
N ASP A 130 0.63 -9.65 -3.24
CA ASP A 130 1.16 -10.88 -3.86
C ASP A 130 1.81 -11.81 -2.81
N ASN A 131 2.72 -11.27 -2.00
CA ASN A 131 3.38 -12.01 -0.92
C ASN A 131 2.34 -12.59 0.04
N ALA A 132 1.41 -11.77 0.53
CA ALA A 132 0.43 -12.17 1.52
C ALA A 132 -0.48 -13.30 1.01
N HIS A 133 -0.94 -13.25 -0.25
CA HIS A 133 -1.71 -14.34 -0.84
C HIS A 133 -0.87 -15.62 -1.02
N ASN A 134 0.39 -15.49 -1.43
CA ASN A 134 1.30 -16.64 -1.56
C ASN A 134 1.64 -17.29 -0.22
N SER A 135 1.60 -16.52 0.87
CA SER A 135 1.86 -16.93 2.25
C SER A 135 0.61 -17.44 2.99
N LEU A 136 -0.52 -17.66 2.31
CA LEU A 136 -1.72 -18.24 2.94
C LEU A 136 -1.40 -19.59 3.60
N PRO A 137 -1.76 -19.82 4.89
CA PRO A 137 -1.36 -21.04 5.62
C PRO A 137 -1.75 -22.34 4.91
N GLY A 138 -2.96 -22.40 4.34
CA GLY A 138 -3.43 -23.55 3.57
C GLY A 138 -2.66 -23.78 2.27
N ARG A 139 -2.10 -22.71 1.68
CA ARG A 139 -1.26 -22.77 0.47
C ARG A 139 0.14 -23.25 0.83
N VAL A 140 0.74 -22.68 1.88
CA VAL A 140 2.04 -23.10 2.43
C VAL A 140 2.01 -24.59 2.82
N LYS A 141 1.01 -25.02 3.59
CA LYS A 141 0.83 -26.42 3.99
C LYS A 141 0.74 -27.36 2.79
N ALA A 142 -0.09 -27.03 1.80
CA ALA A 142 -0.26 -27.86 0.61
C ALA A 142 1.03 -27.95 -0.24
N LEU A 143 1.82 -26.88 -0.29
CA LEU A 143 3.12 -26.89 -0.98
C LEU A 143 4.14 -27.77 -0.26
N ALA A 144 4.18 -27.72 1.08
CA ALA A 144 5.05 -28.57 1.90
C ALA A 144 4.68 -30.06 1.77
N GLU A 145 3.39 -30.40 1.79
CA GLU A 145 2.92 -31.78 1.58
C GLU A 145 3.29 -32.31 0.19
N LYS A 146 3.24 -31.45 -0.83
CA LYS A 146 3.57 -31.84 -2.21
C LYS A 146 5.08 -32.02 -2.44
N TRP A 147 5.91 -31.26 -1.73
CA TRP A 147 7.37 -31.29 -1.85
C TRP A 147 8.04 -31.35 -0.46
N PRO A 148 7.94 -32.49 0.24
CA PRO A 148 8.44 -32.62 1.61
C PRO A 148 9.96 -32.44 1.74
N ASP A 149 10.71 -32.72 0.66
CA ASP A 149 12.16 -32.58 0.63
C ASP A 149 12.64 -31.16 0.30
N LYS A 150 11.73 -30.23 -0.01
CA LYS A 150 12.08 -28.83 -0.23
C LYS A 150 11.93 -28.05 1.06
N PRO A 151 12.90 -27.17 1.41
CA PRO A 151 12.71 -26.26 2.52
C PRO A 151 11.44 -25.42 2.29
N PRO A 152 10.75 -25.02 3.37
CA PRO A 152 9.67 -24.04 3.28
C PRO A 152 10.13 -22.84 2.46
N VAL A 153 9.22 -22.21 1.72
CA VAL A 153 9.55 -21.05 0.90
C VAL A 153 9.72 -19.83 1.82
N THR A 154 10.85 -19.74 2.54
CA THR A 154 11.16 -18.69 3.53
C THR A 154 11.38 -17.32 2.89
N ARG A 155 11.65 -17.28 1.58
CA ARG A 155 11.91 -16.03 0.86
C ARG A 155 10.78 -15.00 1.02
N TYR A 156 9.54 -15.43 1.26
CA TYR A 156 8.43 -14.51 1.47
C TYR A 156 8.49 -13.87 2.86
N ASP A 157 8.90 -14.63 3.87
CA ASP A 157 9.13 -14.15 5.25
C ASP A 157 10.28 -13.14 5.25
N ASP A 158 11.39 -13.48 4.61
CA ASP A 158 12.56 -12.59 4.48
C ASP A 158 12.26 -11.27 3.74
N ALA A 159 11.25 -11.27 2.85
CA ALA A 159 10.87 -10.08 2.08
C ALA A 159 9.97 -9.11 2.85
N ARG A 160 9.22 -9.61 3.84
CA ARG A 160 8.17 -8.83 4.52
C ARG A 160 8.72 -7.65 5.32
N PRO A 161 9.81 -7.76 6.09
CA PRO A 161 10.40 -6.61 6.78
C PRO A 161 10.75 -5.46 5.82
N VAL A 162 11.32 -5.78 4.65
CA VAL A 162 11.71 -4.79 3.64
C VAL A 162 10.48 -4.12 3.02
N LEU A 163 9.44 -4.91 2.69
CA LEU A 163 8.22 -4.41 2.09
C LEU A 163 7.37 -3.60 3.07
N TYR A 164 7.23 -4.05 4.31
CA TYR A 164 6.43 -3.38 5.34
C TYR A 164 7.05 -2.04 5.74
N ALA A 165 8.38 -1.95 5.76
CA ALA A 165 9.08 -0.68 6.01
C ALA A 165 8.93 0.35 4.86
N ALA A 166 8.56 -0.10 3.65
CA ALA A 166 8.46 0.76 2.46
C ALA A 166 7.13 1.52 2.34
N VAL A 167 6.12 1.16 3.14
CA VAL A 167 4.77 1.73 3.08
C VAL A 167 4.23 2.06 4.48
N PRO A 168 3.26 2.97 4.62
CA PRO A 168 2.61 3.21 5.90
C PRO A 168 1.98 1.93 6.47
N VAL A 169 2.13 1.72 7.78
CA VAL A 169 1.63 0.52 8.50
C VAL A 169 0.14 0.29 8.24
N GLU A 170 -0.67 1.36 8.24
CA GLU A 170 -2.12 1.28 8.01
C GLU A 170 -2.47 0.74 6.61
N GLU A 171 -1.62 0.99 5.62
CA GLU A 171 -1.82 0.48 4.27
C GLU A 171 -1.48 -1.01 4.18
N THR A 172 -0.38 -1.43 4.83
CA THR A 172 -0.07 -2.84 5.02
C THR A 172 -1.22 -3.56 5.73
N ARG A 173 -1.73 -3.03 6.85
CA ARG A 173 -2.86 -3.61 7.60
C ARG A 173 -4.09 -3.80 6.72
N LYS A 174 -4.47 -2.82 5.90
CA LYS A 174 -5.62 -2.93 4.97
C LYS A 174 -5.46 -4.12 4.02
N ILE A 175 -4.27 -4.27 3.43
CA ILE A 175 -3.97 -5.37 2.51
C ILE A 175 -4.05 -6.71 3.25
N LEU A 176 -3.32 -6.85 4.36
CA LEU A 176 -3.25 -8.10 5.12
C LEU A 176 -4.63 -8.52 5.64
N ALA A 177 -5.40 -7.60 6.21
CA ALA A 177 -6.76 -7.86 6.69
C ALA A 177 -7.70 -8.39 5.60
N ARG A 178 -7.44 -8.05 4.33
CA ARG A 178 -8.27 -8.49 3.21
C ARG A 178 -7.82 -9.83 2.63
N VAL A 179 -6.52 -10.08 2.53
CA VAL A 179 -5.98 -11.24 1.79
C VAL A 179 -5.41 -12.34 2.68
N ASN A 180 -4.77 -11.98 3.80
CA ASN A 180 -4.18 -12.94 4.72
C ASN A 180 -4.09 -12.36 6.15
N PRO A 181 -5.20 -12.40 6.91
CA PRO A 181 -5.27 -11.84 8.26
C PRO A 181 -4.31 -12.49 9.27
N TRP A 182 -3.81 -13.70 8.97
CA TRP A 182 -2.85 -14.41 9.81
C TRP A 182 -1.50 -13.69 9.91
N LEU A 183 -1.19 -12.81 8.95
CA LEU A 183 0.05 -12.03 8.95
C LEU A 183 -0.07 -10.74 9.77
N LEU A 184 -1.26 -10.41 10.29
CA LEU A 184 -1.43 -9.23 11.15
C LEU A 184 -0.69 -9.42 12.48
N GLU A 185 -0.73 -10.62 13.06
CA GLU A 185 0.01 -10.94 14.29
C GLU A 185 1.52 -10.76 14.07
N GLU A 186 2.06 -11.23 12.95
CA GLU A 186 3.47 -11.00 12.64
C GLU A 186 3.81 -9.52 12.41
N LEU A 187 2.92 -8.77 11.75
CA LEU A 187 3.12 -7.33 11.60
C LEU A 187 3.14 -6.63 12.96
N ASP A 188 2.26 -7.03 13.88
CA ASP A 188 2.21 -6.49 15.25
C ASP A 188 3.51 -6.81 16.00
N ASP A 189 3.97 -8.07 15.97
CA ASP A 189 5.23 -8.50 16.58
C ASP A 189 6.43 -7.69 16.03
N MET A 190 6.49 -7.45 14.72
CA MET A 190 7.55 -6.66 14.10
C MET A 190 7.54 -5.19 14.54
N LEU A 191 6.36 -4.62 14.82
CA LEU A 191 6.23 -3.24 15.29
C LEU A 191 6.65 -3.14 16.75
N ASP A 192 6.28 -4.12 17.58
CA ASP A 192 6.68 -4.20 18.99
C ASP A 192 8.20 -4.37 19.13
N GLU A 193 8.84 -5.18 18.28
CA GLU A 193 10.30 -5.32 18.25
C GLU A 193 11.03 -4.04 17.79
N ALA A 194 10.38 -3.21 16.97
CA ALA A 194 10.93 -1.95 16.51
C ALA A 194 10.71 -0.79 17.50
N ASP A 195 9.74 -0.91 18.40
CA ASP A 195 9.49 0.03 19.50
C ASP A 195 10.50 -0.20 20.64
N ASP A 196 11.74 0.26 20.45
CA ASP A 196 12.81 0.26 21.47
C ASP A 196 12.55 1.30 22.60
N THR A 197 11.29 1.68 22.82
CA THR A 197 10.91 2.58 23.90
C THR A 197 11.09 1.84 25.22
N ASP A 198 12.20 2.14 25.90
CA ASP A 198 12.47 1.71 27.26
C ASP A 198 11.50 2.39 28.25
N TYR A 199 10.27 1.86 28.33
CA TYR A 199 9.24 2.33 29.26
C TYR A 199 9.66 2.24 30.73
N GLU A 200 10.73 1.48 31.06
CA GLU A 200 11.28 1.38 32.42
C GLU A 200 12.17 2.57 32.80
N ASN A 201 12.59 3.40 31.83
CA ASN A 201 13.52 4.52 32.08
C ASN A 201 12.94 5.90 31.74
N LEU A 202 11.61 6.00 31.63
CA LEU A 202 10.88 7.27 31.55
C LEU A 202 10.97 8.01 32.90
N SER A 203 12.03 8.80 33.09
CA SER A 203 12.07 9.76 34.20
C SER A 203 11.08 10.89 33.92
N TYR A 204 9.96 10.90 34.64
CA TYR A 204 9.11 12.09 34.73
C TYR A 204 9.89 13.21 35.41
N GLU A 205 10.29 14.23 34.66
CA GLU A 205 10.70 15.51 35.24
C GLU A 205 9.49 16.07 35.99
N PRO A 206 9.55 16.27 37.32
CA PRO A 206 8.42 16.83 38.04
C PRO A 206 8.19 18.26 37.55
N VAL A 207 6.97 18.50 37.07
CA VAL A 207 6.47 19.86 36.82
C VAL A 207 6.56 20.62 38.13
N ALA A 208 7.37 21.67 38.17
CA ALA A 208 7.44 22.55 39.33
C ALA A 208 6.06 23.16 39.57
N GLU A 209 5.40 22.76 40.66
CA GLU A 209 4.21 23.43 41.17
C GLU A 209 4.61 24.82 41.65
N ASP A 210 4.44 25.83 40.79
CA ASP A 210 4.48 27.23 41.20
C ASP A 210 3.08 27.59 41.72
N ASP A 211 2.79 27.18 42.96
CA ASP A 211 1.57 27.57 43.67
C ASP A 211 1.95 28.40 44.92
N ALA A 212 2.22 29.68 44.69
CA ALA A 212 2.31 30.68 45.74
C ALA A 212 1.00 31.50 45.75
N PRO A 213 0.19 31.43 46.83
CA PRO A 213 -1.05 32.19 46.89
C PRO A 213 -0.76 33.67 47.16
N VAL A 214 -1.35 34.52 46.32
CA VAL A 214 -1.40 35.98 46.46
C VAL A 214 -2.23 36.35 47.69
N GLU A 215 -1.60 36.66 48.82
CA GLU A 215 -2.28 37.35 49.92
C GLU A 215 -2.27 38.86 49.69
N ARG A 216 -3.47 39.47 49.57
CA ARG A 216 -4.02 40.64 50.31
C ARG A 216 -5.52 40.77 49.94
N PRO A 217 -6.41 41.46 50.68
CA PRO A 217 -6.19 42.28 51.89
C PRO A 217 -7.19 42.00 53.04
N SER A 218 -6.89 42.46 54.25
CA SER A 218 -7.93 42.76 55.25
C SER A 218 -7.79 44.20 55.74
N GLY A 219 -8.85 44.98 55.52
CA GLY A 219 -9.01 46.33 56.05
C GLY A 219 -9.67 46.29 57.42
N GLY A 220 -9.29 47.23 58.28
CA GLY A 220 -9.93 47.49 59.57
C GLY A 220 -9.47 48.83 60.14
N LEU A 221 -10.41 49.76 60.23
CA LEU A 221 -10.30 51.17 60.65
C LEU A 221 -9.72 51.36 62.06
N GLY A 222 -9.07 52.52 62.28
CA GLY A 222 -8.74 53.08 63.59
C GLY A 222 -8.35 54.56 63.50
N THR A 223 -9.18 55.42 64.08
CA THR A 223 -9.27 56.89 64.05
C THR A 223 -8.20 57.71 64.82
N ALA A 224 -8.10 59.00 64.44
CA ALA A 224 -7.69 60.19 65.24
C ALA A 224 -6.19 60.29 65.62
N ASP A 225 -5.51 61.45 65.69
CA ASP A 225 -5.90 62.82 66.03
C ASP A 225 -4.76 63.81 65.66
N ALA A 226 -5.06 65.13 65.58
CA ALA A 226 -4.25 66.34 65.91
C ALA A 226 -2.75 66.45 65.50
N GLU A 227 -2.10 67.59 65.19
CA GLU A 227 -2.30 69.04 65.24
C GLU A 227 -1.02 69.68 64.61
N GLN A 228 -1.13 70.90 64.04
CA GLN A 228 -0.17 72.05 64.08
C GLN A 228 1.33 71.81 63.73
N ASP A 229 2.04 72.61 62.94
CA ASP A 229 2.00 74.03 62.56
C ASP A 229 2.90 74.20 61.31
#